data_AF-A0A8I6TFP1-F1
#
_entry.id   AF-A0A8I6TFP1-F1
#
_cell.length_a   1.000
_cell.length_b   1.000
_cell.length_c   1.000
_cell.angle_alpha   90.00
_cell.angle_beta   90.00
_cell.angle_gamma   90.00
#
_symmetry.space_group_name_H-M   'P 1'
#
loop_
_entity.id
_entity.type
_entity.pdbx_description
1 polymer ?
#
loop_
_entity_poly.entity_id
_entity_poly.type
_entity_poly.pdbx_seq_one_letter_code
_entity_poly.pdbx_strand_id
1 'polypeptide(L)'
;MAERVEDLNLPNSVVTRIIKDCVPAGVNVSKEARTAIARAASVFVLYLTSASNNVSMQSNRKTISANDVFKALEETEFDMFIQPLKDSLEAFKKSQLEKKLRAKKSDTEPAKTNGEEVSNEVAEEEDNEEEASDDEEPDENE
;
A
#
# COMPACT_ATOMS: atom_id res chain seq x y z
N MET A 1 -10.94 -0.46 17.72
CA MET A 1 -11.16 0.13 16.38
C MET A 1 -11.42 1.60 16.56
N ALA A 2 -11.04 2.47 15.62
CA ALA A 2 -11.39 3.89 15.68
C ALA A 2 -12.91 4.03 15.83
N GLU A 3 -13.37 4.72 16.86
CA GLU A 3 -14.80 4.88 17.12
C GLU A 3 -15.37 6.08 16.36
N ARG A 4 -14.49 7.04 15.99
CA ARG A 4 -14.88 8.24 15.27
C ARG A 4 -13.88 8.58 14.17
N VAL A 5 -14.32 9.31 13.16
CA VAL A 5 -13.46 9.77 12.04
C VAL A 5 -12.32 10.64 12.55
N GLU A 6 -12.54 11.36 13.66
CA GLU A 6 -11.53 12.22 14.28
C GLU A 6 -10.33 11.43 14.83
N ASP A 7 -10.51 10.15 15.16
CA ASP A 7 -9.43 9.28 15.65
C ASP A 7 -8.49 8.85 14.50
N LEU A 8 -8.94 9.01 13.25
CA LEU A 8 -8.20 8.70 12.03
C LEU A 8 -7.54 9.95 11.41
N ASN A 9 -7.50 11.06 12.15
CA ASN A 9 -6.94 12.31 11.63
C ASN A 9 -5.43 12.18 11.38
N LEU A 10 -5.01 12.56 10.18
CA LEU A 10 -3.60 12.67 9.82
C LEU A 10 -2.92 13.81 10.59
N PRO A 11 -1.59 13.76 10.80
CA PRO A 11 -0.86 14.83 11.45
C PRO A 11 -1.10 16.19 10.76
N ASN A 12 -1.69 17.14 11.48
CA ASN A 12 -2.06 18.45 10.94
C ASN A 12 -0.88 19.21 10.32
N SER A 13 0.34 19.01 10.82
CA SER A 13 1.56 19.61 10.27
C SER A 13 1.85 19.12 8.85
N VAL A 14 1.69 17.83 8.59
CA VAL A 14 1.90 17.21 7.27
C VAL A 14 0.84 17.68 6.29
N VAL A 15 -0.44 17.65 6.70
CA VAL A 15 -1.56 18.14 5.87
C VAL A 15 -1.35 19.61 5.52
N THR A 16 -0.97 20.45 6.48
CA THR A 16 -0.71 21.88 6.26
C THR A 16 0.41 22.11 5.25
N ARG A 17 1.49 21.33 5.34
CA ARG A 17 2.62 21.41 4.40
C ARG A 17 2.17 21.08 2.98
N ILE A 18 1.47 19.96 2.79
CA ILE A 18 0.97 19.54 1.47
C ILE A 18 0.05 20.62 0.87
N ILE A 19 -0.89 21.17 1.67
CA ILE A 19 -1.77 22.25 1.19
C ILE A 19 -0.97 23.45 0.72
N LYS A 20 0.07 23.84 1.46
CA LYS A 20 0.93 24.98 1.11
C LYS A 20 1.73 24.73 -0.16
N ASP A 21 2.17 23.51 -0.41
CA ASP A 21 2.88 23.12 -1.62
C ASP A 21 1.97 23.18 -2.86
N CYS A 22 0.65 23.06 -2.68
CA CYS A 22 -0.35 23.14 -3.76
C CYS A 22 -0.86 24.56 -4.05
N VAL A 23 -0.44 25.59 -3.30
CA VAL A 23 -0.90 26.98 -3.49
C VAL A 23 0.27 27.95 -3.65
N PRO A 24 0.06 29.12 -4.30
CA PRO A 24 1.13 30.12 -4.43
C PRO A 24 1.70 30.60 -3.09
N ALA A 25 2.96 31.01 -3.11
CA ALA A 25 3.62 31.59 -1.94
C ALA A 25 2.85 32.81 -1.41
N GLY A 26 2.78 32.96 -0.08
CA GLY A 26 2.08 34.05 0.59
C GLY A 26 0.56 33.87 0.73
N VAL A 27 -0.04 32.84 0.12
CA VAL A 27 -1.48 32.55 0.30
C VAL A 27 -1.75 32.01 1.69
N ASN A 28 -2.67 32.63 2.43
CA ASN A 28 -3.11 32.16 3.73
C ASN A 28 -4.30 31.20 3.59
N VAL A 29 -4.23 30.08 4.31
CA VAL A 29 -5.32 29.10 4.41
C VAL A 29 -5.91 29.21 5.80
N SER A 30 -7.24 29.19 5.94
CA SER A 30 -7.89 29.27 7.25
C SER A 30 -7.67 27.99 8.07
N LYS A 31 -7.90 28.06 9.39
CA LYS A 31 -7.81 26.88 10.27
C LYS A 31 -8.91 25.88 9.91
N GLU A 32 -10.09 26.40 9.61
CA GLU A 32 -11.29 25.65 9.26
C GLU A 32 -11.07 24.86 7.96
N ALA A 33 -10.47 25.46 6.94
CA ALA A 33 -10.13 24.79 5.68
C ALA A 33 -9.12 23.67 5.89
N ARG A 34 -8.06 23.90 6.69
CA ARG A 34 -7.08 22.85 7.02
C ARG A 34 -7.74 21.66 7.73
N THR A 35 -8.58 21.92 8.72
CA THR A 35 -9.31 20.87 9.45
C THR A 35 -10.31 20.14 8.56
N ALA A 36 -10.96 20.84 7.63
CA ALA A 36 -11.86 20.21 6.65
C ALA A 36 -11.10 19.26 5.73
N ILE A 37 -9.95 19.69 5.19
CA ILE A 37 -9.11 18.86 4.33
C ILE A 37 -8.54 17.66 5.09
N ALA A 38 -8.11 17.83 6.34
CA ALA A 38 -7.63 16.73 7.18
C ALA A 38 -8.71 15.64 7.36
N ARG A 39 -9.95 16.04 7.68
CA ARG A 39 -11.07 15.11 7.78
C ARG A 39 -11.43 14.48 6.45
N ALA A 40 -11.44 15.26 5.37
CA ALA A 40 -11.70 14.76 4.01
C ALA A 40 -10.67 13.71 3.58
N ALA A 41 -9.39 13.88 3.94
CA ALA A 41 -8.35 12.88 3.67
C ALA A 41 -8.61 11.56 4.39
N SER A 42 -9.01 11.59 5.67
CA SER A 42 -9.38 10.38 6.42
C SER A 42 -10.59 9.69 5.79
N VAL A 43 -11.62 10.44 5.40
CA VAL A 43 -12.80 9.90 4.71
C VAL A 43 -12.42 9.34 3.34
N PHE A 44 -11.52 9.97 2.60
CA PHE A 44 -11.05 9.48 1.31
C PHE A 44 -10.36 8.12 1.42
N VAL A 45 -9.51 7.92 2.44
CA VAL A 45 -8.87 6.62 2.69
C VAL A 45 -9.93 5.54 2.97
N LEU A 46 -10.92 5.84 3.81
CA LEU A 46 -12.01 4.90 4.12
C LEU A 46 -12.85 4.58 2.88
N TYR A 47 -13.20 5.60 2.10
CA TYR A 47 -13.95 5.48 0.87
C TYR A 47 -13.22 4.60 -0.15
N LEU A 48 -11.96 4.91 -0.44
CA LEU A 48 -11.17 4.15 -1.41
C LEU A 48 -10.92 2.71 -0.94
N THR A 49 -10.71 2.51 0.37
CA THR A 49 -10.57 1.16 0.95
C THR A 49 -11.86 0.35 0.75
N SER A 50 -13.02 0.96 1.02
CA SER A 50 -14.32 0.33 0.82
C SER A 50 -14.59 -0.01 -0.65
N ALA A 51 -14.29 0.92 -1.57
CA ALA A 51 -14.41 0.68 -3.01
C ALA A 51 -13.49 -0.45 -3.47
N SER A 52 -12.22 -0.44 -3.04
CA SER A 52 -11.25 -1.49 -3.36
C SER A 52 -11.66 -2.86 -2.80
N ASN A 53 -12.24 -2.89 -1.60
CA ASN A 53 -12.79 -4.10 -1.00
C ASN A 53 -13.96 -4.66 -1.84
N ASN A 54 -14.84 -3.79 -2.36
CA ASN A 54 -15.92 -4.25 -3.22
C ASN A 54 -15.38 -4.90 -4.51
N VAL A 55 -14.32 -4.31 -5.11
CA VAL A 55 -13.67 -4.89 -6.30
C VAL A 55 -13.03 -6.26 -5.99
N SER A 56 -12.35 -6.40 -4.84
CA SER A 56 -11.76 -7.69 -4.45
C SER A 56 -12.83 -8.75 -4.16
N MET A 57 -13.91 -8.37 -3.46
CA MET A 57 -15.07 -9.22 -3.17
C MET A 57 -15.77 -9.70 -4.45
N GLN A 58 -15.97 -8.82 -5.43
CA GLN A 58 -16.54 -9.20 -6.74
C GLN A 58 -15.68 -10.23 -7.49
N SER A 59 -14.38 -10.26 -7.19
CA SER A 59 -13.43 -11.25 -7.71
C SER A 59 -13.26 -12.47 -6.80
N ASN A 60 -14.14 -12.69 -5.81
CA ASN A 60 -14.06 -13.73 -4.78
C ASN A 60 -12.75 -13.76 -3.96
N ARG A 61 -12.07 -12.61 -3.83
CA ARG A 61 -10.82 -12.51 -3.05
C ARG A 61 -11.03 -11.76 -1.75
N LYS A 62 -10.55 -12.35 -0.64
CA LYS A 62 -10.58 -11.77 0.72
C LYS A 62 -9.48 -10.73 0.98
N THR A 63 -8.49 -10.65 0.10
CA THR A 63 -7.35 -9.73 0.21
C THR A 63 -7.39 -8.67 -0.89
N ILE A 64 -7.30 -7.40 -0.48
CA ILE A 64 -7.19 -6.26 -1.39
C ILE A 64 -5.78 -6.24 -1.99
N SER A 65 -5.69 -6.25 -3.31
CA SER A 65 -4.47 -6.12 -4.09
C SER A 65 -4.32 -4.72 -4.68
N ALA A 66 -3.12 -4.38 -5.17
CA ALA A 66 -2.89 -3.10 -5.85
C ALA A 66 -3.81 -2.88 -7.08
N ASN A 67 -4.12 -3.96 -7.80
CA ASN A 67 -5.02 -3.90 -8.96
C ASN A 67 -6.46 -3.53 -8.57
N ASP A 68 -6.91 -3.94 -7.37
CA ASP A 68 -8.23 -3.56 -6.86
C ASP A 68 -8.31 -2.06 -6.60
N VAL A 69 -7.24 -1.50 -6.05
CA VAL A 69 -7.13 -0.05 -5.83
C VAL A 69 -7.14 0.71 -7.15
N PHE A 70 -6.41 0.24 -8.17
CA PHE A 70 -6.42 0.89 -9.49
C PHE A 70 -7.80 0.84 -10.14
N LYS A 71 -8.48 -0.32 -10.13
CA LYS A 71 -9.85 -0.44 -10.65
C LYS A 71 -10.84 0.43 -9.88
N ALA A 72 -10.73 0.46 -8.55
CA ALA A 72 -11.56 1.32 -7.72
C ALA A 72 -11.36 2.80 -8.07
N LEU A 73 -10.13 3.24 -8.36
CA LEU A 73 -9.86 4.61 -8.81
C LEU A 73 -10.50 4.92 -10.18
N GLU A 74 -10.54 3.95 -11.11
CA GLU A 74 -11.26 4.09 -12.39
C GLU A 74 -12.77 4.21 -12.17
N GLU A 75 -13.36 3.32 -11.36
CA GLU A 75 -14.80 3.29 -11.07
C GLU A 75 -15.29 4.51 -10.28
N THR A 76 -14.40 5.13 -9.51
CA THR A 76 -14.72 6.30 -8.65
C THR A 76 -14.28 7.63 -9.26
N GLU A 77 -13.93 7.64 -10.56
CA GLU A 77 -13.59 8.84 -11.34
C GLU A 77 -12.33 9.58 -10.84
N PHE A 78 -11.37 8.84 -10.27
CA PHE A 78 -10.06 9.32 -9.84
C PHE A 78 -8.94 8.83 -10.77
N ASP A 79 -9.21 8.65 -12.06
CA ASP A 79 -8.27 8.12 -13.06
C ASP A 79 -6.93 8.88 -13.09
N MET A 80 -6.98 10.18 -12.80
CA MET A 80 -5.80 11.04 -12.73
C MET A 80 -4.75 10.60 -11.70
N PHE A 81 -5.12 9.79 -10.71
CA PHE A 81 -4.19 9.25 -9.71
C PHE A 81 -3.51 7.96 -10.14
N ILE A 82 -4.02 7.26 -11.16
CA ILE A 82 -3.55 5.92 -11.53
C ILE A 82 -2.10 5.94 -11.99
N GLN A 83 -1.75 6.79 -12.95
CA GLN A 83 -0.39 6.83 -13.48
C GLN A 83 0.65 7.22 -12.41
N PRO A 84 0.47 8.32 -11.64
CA PRO A 84 1.40 8.66 -10.55
C PRO A 84 1.55 7.56 -9.50
N LEU A 85 0.48 6.82 -9.20
CA LEU A 85 0.53 5.71 -8.24
C LEU A 85 1.25 4.49 -8.80
N LYS A 86 1.11 4.17 -10.10
CA LYS A 86 1.88 3.11 -10.75
C LYS A 86 3.38 3.40 -10.70
N ASP A 87 3.77 4.63 -11.02
CA ASP A 87 5.17 5.07 -10.96
C ASP A 87 5.72 4.95 -9.52
N SER A 88 4.92 5.35 -8.52
CA SER A 88 5.28 5.24 -7.10
C SER A 88 5.41 3.78 -6.65
N LEU A 89 4.54 2.88 -7.12
CA LEU A 89 4.59 1.45 -6.82
C LEU A 89 5.83 0.79 -7.43
N GLU A 90 6.20 1.15 -8.65
CA GLU A 90 7.42 0.67 -9.29
C GLU A 90 8.67 1.12 -8.51
N ALA A 91 8.75 2.41 -8.17
CA ALA A 91 9.84 2.95 -7.36
C ALA A 91 9.95 2.25 -6.00
N PHE A 92 8.82 1.95 -5.36
CA PHE A 92 8.78 1.19 -4.11
C PHE A 92 9.32 -0.22 -4.29
N LYS A 93 8.85 -0.97 -5.31
CA LYS A 93 9.33 -2.33 -5.59
C LYS A 93 10.85 -2.37 -5.82
N LYS A 94 11.37 -1.42 -6.59
CA LYS A 94 12.82 -1.27 -6.82
C LYS A 94 13.58 -1.02 -5.52
N SER A 95 13.10 -0.09 -4.69
CA SER A 95 13.72 0.22 -3.39
C SER A 95 13.73 -1.00 -2.46
N GLN A 96 12.66 -1.80 -2.44
CA GLN A 96 12.59 -3.01 -1.63
C GLN A 96 13.57 -4.08 -2.11
N LEU A 97 13.75 -4.24 -3.43
CA LEU A 97 14.76 -5.15 -3.99
C LEU A 97 16.18 -4.71 -3.60
N GLU A 98 16.50 -3.43 -3.73
CA GLU A 98 17.81 -2.88 -3.35
C GLU A 98 18.13 -3.11 -1.87
N LYS A 99 17.14 -2.95 -0.97
CA LYS A 99 17.30 -3.25 0.47
C LYS A 99 17.59 -4.73 0.71
N LYS A 100 16.88 -5.64 0.04
CA LYS A 100 17.13 -7.09 0.13
C LYS A 100 18.54 -7.45 -0.35
N LEU A 101 18.99 -6.86 -1.46
CA LEU A 101 20.34 -7.07 -2.00
C LEU A 101 21.44 -6.53 -1.06
N ARG A 102 21.20 -5.39 -0.40
CA ARG A 102 22.13 -4.83 0.59
C ARG A 102 22.22 -5.69 1.85
N ALA A 103 21.10 -6.22 2.33
CA ALA A 103 21.07 -7.12 3.48
C ALA A 103 21.82 -8.44 3.19
N LYS A 104 21.64 -9.03 2.00
CA LYS A 104 22.39 -10.23 1.58
C LYS A 104 23.90 -9.99 1.47
N LYS A 105 24.33 -8.77 1.10
CA LYS A 105 25.75 -8.39 1.03
C LYS A 105 26.38 -8.12 2.40
N SER A 106 25.61 -7.75 3.42
CA SER A 106 26.16 -7.57 4.78
C SER A 106 26.37 -8.90 5.52
N ASP A 107 25.66 -9.96 5.12
CA ASP A 107 25.87 -11.32 5.68
C ASP A 107 26.94 -12.13 4.95
N THR A 108 27.49 -11.58 3.86
CA THR A 108 28.58 -12.18 3.09
C THR A 108 29.81 -11.26 3.07
N GLU A 109 30.43 -11.05 4.24
CA GLU A 109 31.88 -10.80 4.27
C GLU A 109 32.60 -12.16 4.11
N PRO A 110 33.29 -12.43 3.00
CA PRO A 110 34.17 -13.59 2.93
C PRO A 110 35.53 -13.20 3.49
N ALA A 111 36.01 -13.99 4.45
CA ALA A 111 37.43 -14.20 4.66
C ALA A 111 38.09 -14.48 3.29
N LYS A 112 39.15 -13.74 2.98
CA LYS A 112 39.94 -13.91 1.76
C LYS A 112 40.35 -15.37 1.56
N THR A 113 39.84 -16.02 0.51
CA THR A 113 40.58 -17.05 -0.24
C THR A 113 40.13 -17.06 -1.69
N ASN A 114 41.09 -17.42 -2.53
CA ASN A 114 41.24 -17.14 -3.94
C ASN A 114 40.51 -18.15 -4.85
N GLY A 115 40.02 -17.69 -6.01
CA GLY A 115 39.92 -18.50 -7.23
C GLY A 115 38.60 -19.24 -7.52
N GLU A 116 38.20 -19.08 -8.78
CA GLU A 116 37.28 -19.91 -9.59
C GLU A 116 35.77 -19.65 -9.60
N GLU A 117 35.28 -19.73 -10.84
CA GLU A 117 33.97 -19.45 -11.40
C GLU A 117 32.83 -20.21 -10.71
N VAL A 118 31.58 -19.79 -10.90
CA VAL A 118 30.44 -20.64 -11.33
C VAL A 118 29.10 -19.87 -11.29
N SER A 119 28.39 -20.05 -12.42
CA SER A 119 26.98 -19.87 -12.82
C SER A 119 26.00 -18.95 -12.06
N ASN A 120 25.33 -18.16 -12.90
CA ASN A 120 24.13 -17.38 -12.64
C ASN A 120 22.90 -18.32 -12.58
N GLU A 121 22.40 -18.63 -11.39
CA GLU A 121 21.13 -19.33 -11.19
C GLU A 121 20.05 -18.32 -10.79
N VAL A 122 19.03 -18.21 -11.65
CA VAL A 122 17.79 -17.49 -11.38
C VAL A 122 16.91 -18.41 -10.54
N ALA A 123 16.75 -18.11 -9.25
CA ALA A 123 15.78 -18.78 -8.41
C ALA A 123 14.40 -18.15 -8.66
N GLU A 124 13.57 -18.84 -9.43
CA GLU A 124 12.12 -18.70 -9.40
C GLU A 124 11.63 -19.31 -8.08
N GLU A 125 11.06 -18.50 -7.18
CA GLU A 125 10.30 -19.02 -6.05
C GLU A 125 8.82 -18.90 -6.37
N GLU A 126 8.19 -20.06 -6.59
CA GLU A 126 6.75 -20.23 -6.60
C GLU A 126 6.22 -20.02 -5.18
N ASP A 127 5.34 -19.05 -4.99
CA ASP A 127 4.53 -18.89 -3.78
C ASP A 127 3.56 -20.08 -3.69
N ASN A 128 3.92 -21.09 -2.92
CA ASN A 128 3.04 -22.18 -2.52
C ASN A 128 2.24 -21.74 -1.28
N GLU A 129 1.07 -21.15 -1.51
CA GLU A 129 0.09 -20.93 -0.43
C GLU A 129 -0.55 -22.29 -0.08
N GLU A 130 -0.07 -22.90 1.02
CA GLU A 130 -0.73 -24.03 1.67
C GLU A 130 -2.10 -23.56 2.21
N GLU A 131 -3.16 -23.91 1.48
CA GLU A 131 -4.53 -23.90 1.97
C GLU A 131 -4.64 -24.87 3.16
N ALA A 132 -4.65 -24.33 4.38
CA ALA A 132 -5.06 -25.06 5.55
C ALA A 132 -6.56 -25.37 5.44
N SER A 133 -6.86 -26.60 5.06
CA SER A 133 -8.17 -27.21 5.21
C SER A 133 -8.49 -27.32 6.70
N ASP A 134 -9.41 -26.50 7.19
CA ASP A 134 -10.09 -26.74 8.46
C ASP A 134 -11.47 -27.32 8.11
N ASP A 135 -11.50 -28.65 8.04
CA ASP A 135 -12.71 -29.47 8.00
C ASP A 135 -12.79 -30.15 9.37
N GLU A 136 -13.87 -29.87 10.11
CA GLU A 136 -14.58 -30.72 11.07
C GLU A 136 -15.35 -29.83 12.07
N GLU A 137 -16.63 -30.04 12.42
CA GLU A 137 -17.76 -30.78 11.87
C GLU A 137 -19.00 -30.32 12.73
N PRO A 138 -20.20 -30.93 12.65
CA PRO A 138 -21.49 -30.26 12.73
C PRO A 138 -22.06 -30.18 14.15
N ASP A 139 -23.11 -29.37 14.35
CA ASP A 139 -24.16 -29.81 15.25
C ASP A 139 -25.54 -29.28 14.80
N GLU A 140 -26.43 -30.26 14.61
CA GLU A 140 -27.85 -30.12 14.42
C GLU A 140 -28.47 -29.72 15.76
N ASN A 141 -29.45 -28.80 15.77
CA ASN A 141 -30.76 -29.02 16.42
C ASN A 141 -31.60 -27.73 16.49
N GLU A 142 -32.84 -27.90 16.03
CA GLU A 142 -34.11 -27.17 16.25
C GLU A 142 -34.21 -25.67 15.90
#